data_AF-C6C9U3-F1
#
_entry.id   AF-C6C9U3-F1
#
_cell.length_a   1.000
_cell.length_b   1.000
_cell.length_c   1.000
_cell.angle_alpha   90.00
_cell.angle_beta   90.00
_cell.angle_gamma   90.00
#
_symmetry.space_group_name_H-M   'P 1'
#
loop_
_entity.id
_entity.type
_entity.pdbx_description
1 polymer ?
#
loop_
_entity_poly.entity_id
_entity_poly.type
_entity_poly.pdbx_seq_one_letter_code
_entity_poly.pdbx_strand_id
1 'polypeptide(L)'
;MNHDTEKRENLNNHSRLIDEFEQITALLAQLLNSDYRSFELYLNNCRHLRLRQQAIRKILDKPAFERYLQQHDAALYYNINSISIALRLFENLLNNIRTLSKEEHFS
;
A
#
# COMPACT_ATOMS: atom_id res chain seq x y z
N MET A 1 -28.15 -2.50 11.74
CA MET A 1 -27.67 -1.47 10.80
C MET A 1 -28.60 -1.52 9.59
N ASN A 2 -29.09 -0.38 9.09
CA ASN A 2 -30.05 -0.39 7.97
C ASN A 2 -29.33 -0.76 6.67
N HIS A 3 -29.95 -1.55 5.79
CA HIS A 3 -29.30 -2.09 4.57
C HIS A 3 -28.78 -0.97 3.65
N ASP A 4 -29.51 0.14 3.56
CA ASP A 4 -29.11 1.32 2.77
C ASP A 4 -27.87 2.03 3.34
N THR A 5 -27.68 2.00 4.67
CA THR A 5 -26.52 2.60 5.33
C THR A 5 -25.26 1.80 5.04
N GLU A 6 -25.34 0.46 5.09
CA GLU A 6 -24.22 -0.43 4.79
C GLU A 6 -23.81 -0.34 3.31
N LYS A 7 -24.78 -0.32 2.40
CA LYS A 7 -24.52 -0.13 0.96
C LYS A 7 -23.80 1.19 0.69
N ARG A 8 -24.26 2.28 1.31
CA ARG A 8 -23.63 3.61 1.15
C ARG A 8 -22.23 3.65 1.74
N GLU A 9 -22.02 3.01 2.89
CA GLU A 9 -20.69 2.92 3.50
C GLU A 9 -19.72 2.12 2.60
N ASN A 10 -20.17 0.99 2.04
CA ASN A 10 -19.35 0.19 1.13
C ASN A 10 -18.96 0.96 -0.14
N LEU A 11 -19.89 1.70 -0.74
CA LEU A 11 -19.60 2.54 -1.91
C LEU A 11 -18.60 3.66 -1.58
N ASN A 12 -18.74 4.30 -0.42
CA ASN A 12 -17.80 5.34 0.02
C ASN A 12 -16.41 4.76 0.29
N ASN A 13 -16.32 3.64 1.02
CA ASN A 13 -15.06 2.94 1.26
C ASN A 13 -14.41 2.48 -0.05
N HIS A 14 -15.19 2.01 -1.03
CA HIS A 14 -14.70 1.60 -2.35
C HIS A 14 -14.12 2.77 -3.14
N SER A 15 -14.84 3.89 -3.23
CA SER A 15 -14.32 5.11 -3.87
C SER A 15 -13.02 5.58 -3.24
N ARG A 16 -12.96 5.64 -1.91
CA ARG A 16 -11.74 6.02 -1.18
C ARG A 16 -10.61 5.04 -1.41
N LEU A 17 -10.90 3.75 -1.54
CA LEU A 17 -9.90 2.73 -1.79
C LEU A 17 -9.29 2.87 -3.18
N ILE A 18 -10.11 3.18 -4.20
CA ILE A 18 -9.64 3.51 -5.55
C ILE A 18 -8.70 4.71 -5.50
N ASP A 19 -9.11 5.81 -4.86
CA ASP A 19 -8.29 7.00 -4.74
C ASP A 19 -6.91 6.67 -4.13
N GLU A 20 -6.88 5.94 -3.02
CA GLU A 20 -5.61 5.56 -2.37
C GLU A 20 -4.78 4.59 -3.24
N PHE A 21 -5.42 3.70 -4.00
CA PHE A 21 -4.74 2.79 -4.93
C PHE A 21 -4.10 3.54 -6.11
N GLU A 22 -4.80 4.50 -6.69
CA GLU A 22 -4.25 5.37 -7.75
C GLU A 22 -3.05 6.17 -7.23
N GLN A 23 -3.13 6.71 -6.01
CA GLN A 23 -2.01 7.42 -5.39
C GLN A 23 -0.80 6.51 -5.17
N ILE A 24 -1.00 5.27 -4.69
CA ILE A 24 0.10 4.31 -4.53
C ILE A 24 0.73 3.95 -5.87
N THR A 25 -0.07 3.65 -6.88
CA THR A 25 0.45 3.23 -8.19
C THR A 25 1.24 4.36 -8.85
N ALA A 26 0.80 5.61 -8.74
CA ALA A 26 1.55 6.77 -9.18
C ALA A 26 2.90 6.92 -8.45
N LEU A 27 2.92 6.77 -7.12
CA LEU A 27 4.15 6.81 -6.32
C LEU A 27 5.12 5.68 -6.68
N LEU A 28 4.60 4.46 -6.90
CA LEU A 28 5.40 3.31 -7.31
C LEU A 28 5.99 3.51 -8.71
N ALA A 29 5.22 4.05 -9.66
CA ALA A 29 5.71 4.37 -10.99
C ALA A 29 6.86 5.39 -10.93
N GLN A 30 6.74 6.42 -10.09
CA GLN A 30 7.83 7.36 -9.84
C GLN A 30 9.05 6.64 -9.23
N LEU A 31 8.84 5.72 -8.28
CA LEU A 31 9.91 4.95 -7.62
C LEU A 31 10.67 4.02 -8.57
N LEU A 32 9.97 3.43 -9.53
CA LEU A 32 10.54 2.49 -10.50
C LEU A 32 11.31 3.16 -11.64
N ASN A 33 10.88 4.35 -12.07
CA ASN A 33 11.46 5.02 -13.23
C ASN A 33 12.88 5.56 -13.02
N SER A 34 13.50 5.30 -11.86
CA SER A 34 14.95 5.48 -11.57
C SER A 34 15.52 6.90 -11.72
N ASP A 35 14.78 7.86 -12.26
CA ASP A 35 15.17 9.26 -12.44
C ASP A 35 14.91 10.11 -11.19
N TYR A 36 15.42 9.66 -10.04
CA TYR A 36 15.40 10.49 -8.85
C TYR A 36 16.48 11.56 -8.94
N ARG A 37 16.04 12.77 -9.31
CA ARG A 37 16.89 13.97 -9.34
C ARG A 37 17.43 14.36 -7.96
N SER A 38 16.83 13.88 -6.87
CA SER A 38 17.34 14.08 -5.52
C SER A 38 16.94 12.96 -4.55
N PHE A 39 17.82 12.71 -3.58
CA PHE A 39 17.56 11.79 -2.46
C PHE A 39 16.38 12.24 -1.59
N GLU A 40 16.18 13.54 -1.43
CA GLU A 40 15.05 14.10 -0.68
C GLU A 40 13.70 13.75 -1.31
N LEU A 41 13.60 13.85 -2.64
CA LEU A 41 12.38 13.49 -3.37
C LEU A 41 12.08 11.99 -3.23
N TYR A 42 13.13 11.15 -3.29
CA TYR A 42 13.00 9.72 -3.04
C TYR A 42 12.45 9.44 -1.64
N LEU A 43 13.05 10.01 -0.59
CA LEU A 43 12.58 9.86 0.78
C LEU A 43 11.15 10.36 0.99
N ASN A 44 10.81 11.49 0.36
CA ASN A 44 9.46 12.04 0.41
C ASN A 44 8.45 11.06 -0.21
N ASN A 45 8.75 10.49 -1.37
CA ASN A 45 7.90 9.50 -2.02
C ASN A 45 7.74 8.23 -1.17
N CYS A 46 8.81 7.72 -0.57
CA CYS A 46 8.73 6.59 0.35
C CYS A 46 7.83 6.89 1.56
N ARG A 47 7.94 8.11 2.13
CA ARG A 47 7.09 8.55 3.24
C ARG A 47 5.61 8.60 2.82
N HIS A 48 5.32 9.16 1.65
CA HIS A 48 3.96 9.21 1.12
C HIS A 48 3.42 7.81 0.84
N LEU A 49 4.22 6.92 0.24
CA LEU A 49 3.84 5.54 -0.02
C LEU A 49 3.41 4.83 1.27
N ARG A 50 4.17 4.99 2.36
CA ARG A 50 3.82 4.44 3.68
C ARG A 50 2.50 4.99 4.21
N LEU A 51 2.25 6.30 4.07
CA LEU A 51 1.01 6.93 4.52
C LEU A 51 -0.20 6.38 3.76
N ARG A 52 -0.09 6.22 2.44
CA ARG A 52 -1.13 5.66 1.59
C ARG A 52 -1.40 4.20 1.94
N GLN A 53 -0.35 3.40 2.15
CA GLN A 53 -0.49 2.01 2.59
C GLN A 53 -1.23 1.90 3.93
N GLN A 54 -0.96 2.79 4.89
CA GLN A 54 -1.69 2.84 6.15
C GLN A 54 -3.17 3.23 5.96
N ALA A 55 -3.47 4.15 5.05
CA ALA A 55 -4.85 4.54 4.73
C ALA A 55 -5.63 3.38 4.13
N ILE A 56 -5.06 2.68 3.14
CA ILE A 56 -5.62 1.45 2.57
C ILE A 56 -5.89 0.41 3.64
N ARG A 57 -4.91 0.16 4.52
CA ARG A 57 -5.05 -0.83 5.59
C ARG A 57 -6.22 -0.52 6.53
N LYS A 58 -6.37 0.75 6.94
CA LYS A 58 -7.52 1.19 7.77
C LYS A 58 -8.87 0.95 7.10
N ILE A 59 -8.95 1.03 5.78
CA ILE A 59 -10.18 0.75 5.03
C ILE A 59 -10.43 -0.76 4.99
N LEU A 60 -9.40 -1.56 4.72
CA LEU A 60 -9.48 -3.02 4.60
C LEU A 60 -9.62 -3.75 5.95
N ASP A 61 -9.20 -3.13 7.06
CA ASP A 61 -9.35 -3.70 8.42
C ASP A 61 -10.83 -3.84 8.85
N LYS A 62 -11.78 -3.41 8.00
CA LYS A 62 -13.22 -3.63 8.16
C LYS A 62 -13.63 -4.97 7.49
N PRO A 63 -13.91 -6.06 8.23
CA PRO A 63 -14.15 -7.38 7.64
C PRO A 63 -15.41 -7.47 6.75
N ALA A 64 -16.39 -6.61 6.99
CA ALA A 64 -17.58 -6.52 6.12
C ALA A 64 -17.23 -5.90 4.76
N PHE A 65 -16.42 -4.84 4.76
CA PHE A 65 -15.98 -4.18 3.55
C PHE A 65 -14.98 -5.04 2.77
N GLU A 66 -14.08 -5.75 3.43
CA GLU A 66 -13.16 -6.68 2.76
C GLU A 66 -13.93 -7.75 1.98
N ARG A 67 -14.93 -8.38 2.60
CA ARG A 67 -15.79 -9.36 1.93
C ARG A 67 -16.59 -8.76 0.78
N TYR A 68 -17.13 -7.55 0.98
CA TYR A 68 -17.79 -6.81 -0.10
C TYR A 68 -16.83 -6.59 -1.29
N LEU A 69 -15.60 -6.16 -1.01
CA LEU A 69 -14.60 -5.89 -2.04
C LEU A 69 -14.22 -7.16 -2.81
N GLN A 70 -14.00 -8.28 -2.12
CA GLN A 70 -13.73 -9.57 -2.76
C GLN A 70 -14.85 -10.02 -3.72
N GLN A 71 -16.10 -9.70 -3.40
CA GLN A 71 -17.26 -10.10 -4.21
C GLN A 71 -17.55 -9.16 -5.38
N HIS A 72 -17.30 -7.87 -5.20
CA HIS A 72 -17.71 -6.83 -6.15
C HIS A 72 -16.55 -6.24 -6.97
N ASP A 73 -15.32 -6.33 -6.47
CA ASP A 73 -14.11 -5.83 -7.14
C ASP A 73 -12.87 -6.64 -6.70
N ALA A 74 -12.88 -7.93 -7.05
CA ALA A 74 -11.80 -8.85 -6.72
C ALA A 74 -10.45 -8.40 -7.30
N ALA A 75 -10.46 -7.75 -8.47
CA ALA A 75 -9.25 -7.24 -9.11
C ALA A 75 -8.57 -6.19 -8.25
N LEU A 76 -9.31 -5.18 -7.76
CA LEU A 76 -8.77 -4.18 -6.85
C LEU A 76 -8.23 -4.80 -5.56
N TYR A 77 -8.97 -5.76 -4.98
CA TYR A 77 -8.54 -6.48 -3.78
C TYR A 77 -7.18 -7.18 -3.99
N TYR A 78 -7.06 -7.99 -5.04
CA TYR A 78 -5.83 -8.74 -5.30
C TYR A 78 -4.67 -7.83 -5.69
N ASN A 79 -4.91 -6.75 -6.45
CA ASN A 79 -3.87 -5.78 -6.78
C ASN A 79 -3.30 -5.10 -5.54
N ILE A 80 -4.17 -4.65 -4.62
CA ILE A 80 -3.75 -4.04 -3.35
C ILE A 80 -2.96 -5.02 -2.48
N ASN A 81 -3.42 -6.27 -2.40
CA ASN A 81 -2.71 -7.31 -1.66
C ASN A 81 -1.34 -7.62 -2.25
N SER A 82 -1.23 -7.74 -3.58
CA SER A 82 0.04 -7.95 -4.27
C SER A 82 1.02 -6.82 -3.99
N ILE A 83 0.57 -5.55 -4.07
CA ILE A 83 1.41 -4.40 -3.70
C ILE A 83 1.85 -4.49 -2.24
N SER A 84 0.93 -4.79 -1.33
CA SER A 84 1.23 -4.89 0.10
C SER A 84 2.26 -5.98 0.40
N ILE A 85 2.19 -7.12 -0.29
CA ILE A 85 3.17 -8.21 -0.18
C ILE A 85 4.52 -7.75 -0.73
N ALA A 86 4.55 -7.15 -1.91
CA ALA A 86 5.79 -6.65 -2.53
C ALA A 86 6.52 -5.64 -1.63
N LEU A 87 5.78 -4.69 -1.04
CA LEU A 87 6.34 -3.71 -0.11
C LEU A 87 6.92 -4.35 1.16
N ARG A 88 6.24 -5.36 1.72
CA ARG A 88 6.77 -6.10 2.89
C ARG A 88 8.02 -6.90 2.53
N LEU A 89 8.05 -7.52 1.36
CA LEU A 89 9.24 -8.24 0.89
C LEU A 89 10.42 -7.28 0.71
N PHE A 90 10.17 -6.10 0.16
CA PHE A 90 11.20 -5.06 0.00
C PHE A 90 11.71 -4.54 1.35
N GLU A 91 10.80 -4.27 2.30
CA GLU A 91 11.17 -3.87 3.67
C GLU A 91 12.02 -4.96 4.36
N ASN A 92 11.62 -6.23 4.25
CA ASN A 92 12.38 -7.35 4.80
C ASN A 92 13.77 -7.46 4.17
N LEU A 93 13.89 -7.30 2.85
CA LEU A 93 15.17 -7.31 2.15
C LEU A 93 16.10 -6.20 2.67
N LEU A 94 15.59 -4.97 2.77
CA LEU A 94 16.37 -3.83 3.27
C LEU A 94 16.83 -4.03 4.73
N ASN A 95 15.95 -4.58 5.57
CA ASN A 95 16.29 -4.90 6.95
C ASN A 95 17.38 -5.99 7.02
N ASN A 96 17.28 -7.02 6.19
CA ASN A 96 18.28 -8.09 6.13
C ASN A 96 19.63 -7.57 5.64
N ILE A 97 19.66 -6.76 4.58
CA ILE A 97 20.91 -6.11 4.10
C ILE A 97 21.53 -5.29 5.22
N ARG A 98 20.74 -4.48 5.92
CA ARG A 98 21.24 -3.67 7.04
C ARG A 98 21.85 -4.51 8.16
N THR A 99 21.27 -5.66 8.47
CA THR A 99 21.79 -6.57 9.50
C THR A 99 23.10 -7.22 9.03
N LEU A 100 23.11 -7.80 7.83
CA LEU A 100 24.29 -8.47 7.28
C LEU A 100 25.48 -7.52 7.10
N SER A 101 25.25 -6.31 6.60
CA SER A 101 26.32 -5.31 6.46
C SER A 101 26.89 -4.85 7.80
N LYS A 102 26.13 -4.92 8.90
CA LYS A 102 26.67 -4.64 10.24
C LYS A 102 27.51 -5.80 10.77
N GLU A 103 27.16 -7.04 10.44
CA GLU A 103 27.90 -8.23 10.87
C GLU A 103 29.24 -8.37 10.14
N GLU A 104 29.31 -8.02 8.86
CA GLU A 104 30.56 -8.03 8.07
C GLU A 104 31.58 -6.96 8.49
N HIS A 105 31.17 -5.89 9.18
CA HIS A 105 32.09 -4.87 9.71
C HIS A 105 32.75 -5.23 11.04
N PHE A 106 32.39 -6.38 11.65
CA PHE A 106 33.00 -6.90 12.88
C PHE A 106 33.74 -8.25 12.67
N SER A 107 34.00 -8.63 11.42
CA SER A 107 34.83 -9.78 11.04
C SER A 107 36.13 -9.30 10.38
#